data_AF-A0A9E4NIP7-F1
#
_entry.id   AF-A0A9E4NIP7-F1
#
_cell.length_a   1.000
_cell.length_b   1.000
_cell.length_c   1.000
_cell.angle_alpha   90.00
_cell.angle_beta   90.00
_cell.angle_gamma   90.00
#
_symmetry.space_group_name_H-M   'P 1'
#
loop_
_entity.id
_entity.type
_entity.pdbx_description
1 polymer ?
#
loop_
_entity_poly.entity_id
_entity_poly.type
_entity_poly.pdbx_seq_one_letter_code
_entity_poly.pdbx_strand_id
1 'polypeptide(L)'
;MKQVVKEIGFPIFSIEMDFSECKLDTTEEIVAYLVEQVKSHQAARYITTFDHLKHTSELAEGIVADHIVAAYNIVFCFGFSLQDAEQLATRPRSLGVCETDNRVTLSFMEAPMPVANALMEQWTRSLLSDKHQSSQHATPQGHQEDVQLHS
;
A
#
# COMPACT_ATOMS: atom_id res chain seq x y z
N MET A 1 36.13 2.37 11.43
CA MET A 1 34.67 2.60 11.39
C MET A 1 34.38 3.50 10.20
N LYS A 2 33.39 3.15 9.36
CA LYS A 2 32.94 3.99 8.24
C LYS A 2 31.46 4.29 8.49
N GLN A 3 31.09 5.57 8.49
CA GLN A 3 29.73 6.04 8.70
C GLN A 3 29.31 6.85 7.48
N VAL A 4 28.12 6.57 6.96
CA VAL A 4 27.53 7.24 5.80
C VAL A 4 26.03 7.36 6.06
N VAL A 5 25.45 8.50 5.70
CA VAL A 5 24.01 8.72 5.64
C VAL A 5 23.65 8.91 4.17
N LYS A 6 22.59 8.24 3.71
CA LYS A 6 22.05 8.39 2.36
C LYS A 6 20.59 8.77 2.46
N GLU A 7 20.19 9.79 1.71
CA GLU A 7 18.80 10.16 1.54
C GLU A 7 18.26 9.44 0.31
N ILE A 8 17.12 8.77 0.45
CA ILE A 8 16.46 8.02 -0.62
C ILE A 8 14.99 8.42 -0.62
N GLY A 9 14.50 8.91 -1.76
CA GLY A 9 13.08 9.16 -1.96
C GLY A 9 12.37 7.86 -2.35
N PHE A 10 11.24 7.58 -1.70
CA PHE A 10 10.39 6.45 -2.06
C PHE A 10 8.98 6.94 -2.38
N PRO A 11 8.42 6.58 -3.54
CA PRO A 11 7.01 6.81 -3.83
C PRO A 11 6.13 6.06 -2.83
N ILE A 12 4.96 6.62 -2.54
CA ILE A 12 3.91 5.97 -1.77
C ILE A 12 2.78 5.66 -2.75
N PHE A 13 2.42 4.38 -2.85
CA PHE A 13 1.17 3.97 -3.45
C PHE A 13 0.06 4.12 -2.42
N SER A 14 -1.08 4.69 -2.83
CA SER A 14 -2.27 4.81 -1.98
C SER A 14 -3.53 4.60 -2.81
N ILE A 15 -4.45 3.79 -2.29
CA ILE A 15 -5.81 3.66 -2.80
C ILE A 15 -6.79 3.84 -1.65
N GLU A 16 -7.76 4.71 -1.85
CA GLU A 16 -8.90 4.90 -0.96
C GLU A 16 -10.14 4.34 -1.64
N MET A 17 -11.01 3.66 -0.88
CA MET A 17 -12.31 3.18 -1.34
C MET A 17 -13.34 3.28 -0.22
N ASP A 18 -14.60 3.54 -0.58
CA ASP A 18 -15.73 3.34 0.34
C ASP A 18 -15.98 1.84 0.54
N PHE A 19 -16.51 1.42 1.70
CA PHE A 19 -16.85 0.01 1.90
C PHE A 19 -17.86 -0.52 0.86
N SER A 20 -18.73 0.32 0.30
CA SER A 20 -19.63 -0.05 -0.80
C SER A 20 -18.91 -0.37 -2.12
N GLU A 21 -17.66 0.07 -2.28
CA GLU A 21 -16.79 -0.26 -3.41
C GLU A 21 -15.93 -1.49 -3.11
N CYS A 22 -15.81 -1.90 -1.84
CA CYS A 22 -15.05 -3.04 -1.39
C CYS A 22 -15.85 -4.35 -1.50
N LYS A 23 -15.14 -5.47 -1.65
CA LYS A 23 -15.71 -6.82 -1.59
C LYS A 23 -15.92 -7.33 -0.15
N LEU A 24 -15.35 -6.63 0.83
CA LEU A 24 -15.34 -7.00 2.25
C LEU A 24 -15.97 -5.86 3.06
N ASP A 25 -16.58 -6.20 4.19
CA ASP A 25 -17.43 -5.28 4.94
C ASP A 25 -16.71 -4.65 6.14
N THR A 26 -15.55 -5.18 6.53
CA THR A 26 -14.80 -4.72 7.71
C THR A 26 -13.30 -4.60 7.44
N THR A 27 -12.63 -3.73 8.20
CA THR A 27 -11.18 -3.56 8.13
C THR A 27 -10.43 -4.83 8.53
N GLU A 28 -10.92 -5.57 9.53
CA GLU A 28 -10.32 -6.83 9.97
C GLU A 28 -10.37 -7.92 8.88
N GLU A 29 -11.47 -7.99 8.11
CA GLU A 29 -11.57 -8.89 6.96
C GLU A 29 -10.57 -8.50 5.87
N ILE A 30 -10.41 -7.20 5.59
CA ILE A 30 -9.41 -6.69 4.65
C ILE A 30 -8.00 -7.07 5.09
N VAL A 31 -7.67 -6.88 6.36
CA VAL A 31 -6.37 -7.27 6.93
C VAL A 31 -6.17 -8.78 6.79
N ALA A 32 -7.16 -9.59 7.16
CA ALA A 32 -7.07 -11.05 7.06
C ALA A 32 -6.85 -11.51 5.61
N TYR A 33 -7.57 -10.92 4.65
CA TYR A 33 -7.41 -11.19 3.23
C TYR A 33 -6.00 -10.86 2.74
N LEU A 34 -5.49 -9.67 3.03
CA LEU A 34 -4.15 -9.24 2.59
C LEU A 34 -3.04 -10.09 3.23
N VAL A 35 -3.21 -10.49 4.50
CA VAL A 35 -2.30 -11.45 5.15
C VAL A 35 -2.29 -12.78 4.42
N GLU A 36 -3.44 -13.28 3.97
CA GLU A 36 -3.51 -14.53 3.19
C GLU A 36 -2.87 -14.37 1.80
N GLN A 37 -3.03 -13.23 1.15
CA GLN A 37 -2.34 -12.92 -0.10
C GLN A 37 -0.81 -12.95 0.06
N VAL A 38 -0.30 -12.38 1.16
CA VAL A 38 1.12 -12.45 1.49
C VAL A 38 1.58 -13.88 1.77
N LYS A 39 0.81 -14.64 2.57
CA LYS A 39 1.17 -16.01 2.97
C LYS A 39 1.16 -17.01 1.80
N SER A 40 0.25 -16.82 0.85
CA SER A 40 0.09 -17.69 -0.32
C SER A 40 1.14 -17.44 -1.41
N HIS A 41 1.80 -16.27 -1.41
CA HIS A 41 2.79 -15.94 -2.42
C HIS A 41 4.18 -16.51 -2.09
N GLN A 42 4.70 -17.41 -2.94
CA GLN A 42 5.97 -18.12 -2.72
C GLN A 42 7.20 -17.23 -2.44
N ALA A 43 7.24 -16.02 -3.00
CA ALA A 43 8.36 -15.11 -2.81
C ALA A 43 8.17 -14.15 -1.62
N ALA A 44 7.04 -14.21 -0.92
CA ALA A 44 6.73 -13.34 0.21
C ALA A 44 6.73 -14.13 1.51
N ARG A 45 7.09 -13.46 2.60
CA ARG A 45 7.02 -14.01 3.96
C ARG A 45 6.32 -13.01 4.87
N TYR A 46 5.15 -13.41 5.37
CA TYR A 46 4.47 -12.71 6.45
C TYR A 46 5.31 -12.76 7.74
N ILE A 47 5.41 -11.63 8.43
CA ILE A 47 6.14 -11.50 9.69
C ILE A 47 5.15 -11.26 10.82
N THR A 48 4.37 -10.18 10.74
CA THR A 48 3.35 -9.84 11.76
C THR A 48 2.34 -8.84 11.19
N THR A 49 1.22 -8.69 11.88
CA THR A 49 0.34 -7.52 11.78
C THR A 49 0.55 -6.70 13.04
N PHE A 50 0.71 -5.40 12.86
CA PHE A 50 0.87 -4.43 13.94
C PHE A 50 -0.38 -3.57 14.02
N ASP A 51 -1.03 -3.56 15.19
CA ASP A 51 -2.17 -2.70 15.49
C ASP A 51 -1.65 -1.32 15.89
N HIS A 52 -1.61 -0.43 14.90
CA HIS A 52 -1.02 0.89 15.03
C HIS A 52 -1.92 1.82 15.84
N LEU A 53 -3.24 1.73 15.63
CA LEU A 53 -4.21 2.50 16.39
C LEU A 53 -4.06 2.21 17.88
N LYS A 54 -4.14 0.92 18.26
CA LYS A 54 -4.00 0.52 19.65
C LYS A 54 -2.66 0.96 20.24
N HIS A 55 -1.57 0.73 19.51
CA HIS A 55 -0.25 1.13 19.97
C HIS A 55 -0.18 2.62 20.31
N THR A 56 -0.61 3.48 19.38
CA THR A 56 -0.56 4.94 19.59
C THR A 56 -1.53 5.37 20.69
N SER A 57 -2.75 4.82 20.74
CA SER A 57 -3.74 5.17 21.76
C SER A 57 -3.35 4.75 23.18
N GLU A 58 -2.48 3.75 23.35
CA GLU A 58 -1.99 3.31 24.67
C GLU A 58 -0.86 4.21 25.22
N LEU A 59 -0.28 5.09 24.40
CA LEU A 59 0.79 6.01 24.82
C LEU A 59 0.21 7.26 25.51
N ALA A 60 0.84 7.69 26.61
CA ALA A 60 0.41 8.88 27.35
C ALA A 60 0.45 10.18 26.50
N GLU A 61 1.39 10.26 25.55
CA GLU A 61 1.52 11.37 24.59
C GLU A 61 1.07 10.97 23.17
N GLY A 62 0.37 9.84 23.05
CA GLY A 62 -0.16 9.36 21.78
C GLY A 62 -1.26 10.26 21.26
N ILE A 63 -1.17 10.64 19.98
CA ILE A 63 -2.19 11.44 19.31
C ILE A 63 -2.66 10.67 18.09
N VAL A 64 -3.95 10.36 18.07
CA VAL A 64 -4.65 9.77 16.93
C VAL A 64 -5.70 10.78 16.50
N ALA A 65 -5.85 10.98 15.19
CA ALA A 65 -6.91 11.84 14.69
C ALA A 65 -8.29 11.19 14.91
N ASP A 66 -9.29 11.96 15.35
CA ASP A 66 -10.62 11.46 15.77
C ASP A 66 -11.37 10.64 14.70
N HIS A 67 -11.05 10.84 13.43
CA HIS A 67 -11.68 10.15 12.30
C HIS A 67 -11.03 8.79 11.99
N ILE A 68 -9.90 8.44 12.60
CA ILE A 68 -9.26 7.13 12.42
C ILE A 68 -9.91 6.13 13.37
N VAL A 69 -10.62 5.15 12.81
CA VAL A 69 -11.35 4.14 13.59
C VAL A 69 -10.64 2.78 13.66
N ALA A 70 -9.78 2.50 12.68
CA ALA A 70 -8.89 1.34 12.68
C ALA A 70 -7.60 1.66 11.90
N ALA A 71 -6.45 1.19 12.38
CA ALA A 71 -5.18 1.39 11.69
C ALA A 71 -4.21 0.22 11.94
N TYR A 72 -3.87 -0.49 10.87
CA TYR A 72 -3.01 -1.67 10.90
C TYR A 72 -1.85 -1.54 9.93
N ASN A 73 -0.70 -2.09 10.31
CA ASN A 73 0.40 -2.38 9.39
C ASN A 73 0.59 -3.88 9.24
N ILE A 74 0.46 -4.38 8.02
CA ILE A 74 0.84 -5.76 7.67
C ILE A 74 2.32 -5.75 7.30
N VAL A 75 3.14 -6.41 8.10
CA VAL A 75 4.60 -6.44 7.97
C VAL A 75 5.04 -7.75 7.32
N PHE A 76 5.73 -7.66 6.21
CA PHE A 76 6.17 -8.81 5.41
C PHE A 76 7.40 -8.47 4.58
N CYS A 77 8.06 -9.46 3.98
CA CYS A 77 9.17 -9.19 3.07
C CYS A 77 9.10 -10.08 1.83
N PHE A 78 9.55 -9.54 0.70
CA PHE A 78 9.84 -10.31 -0.50
C PHE A 78 11.28 -10.81 -0.51
N GLY A 79 11.49 -12.05 -0.94
CA GLY A 79 12.78 -12.73 -1.08
C GLY A 79 13.36 -12.70 -2.50
N PHE A 80 12.98 -11.73 -3.34
CA PHE A 80 13.44 -11.70 -4.75
C PHE A 80 14.97 -11.53 -4.89
N SER A 81 15.57 -10.64 -4.09
CA SER A 81 17.01 -10.41 -4.09
C SER A 81 17.47 -9.69 -2.81
N LEU A 82 18.75 -9.84 -2.46
CA LEU A 82 19.45 -9.06 -1.43
C LEU A 82 20.89 -8.84 -1.93
N GLN A 83 21.16 -7.67 -2.52
CA GLN A 83 22.44 -7.42 -3.22
C GLN A 83 23.48 -6.74 -2.33
N ASP A 84 23.04 -6.01 -1.31
CA ASP A 84 23.92 -5.29 -0.39
C ASP A 84 23.27 -5.21 1.01
N ALA A 85 24.08 -4.92 2.02
CA ALA A 85 23.64 -4.86 3.41
C ALA A 85 22.73 -3.66 3.69
N GLU A 86 22.86 -2.55 2.95
CA GLU A 86 22.06 -1.34 3.17
C GLU A 86 20.59 -1.55 2.79
N GLN A 87 20.28 -2.52 1.92
CA GLN A 87 18.90 -2.93 1.64
C GLN A 87 18.12 -3.36 2.88
N LEU A 88 18.80 -3.83 3.94
CA LEU A 88 18.14 -4.16 5.20
C LEU A 88 17.57 -2.93 5.92
N ALA A 89 18.04 -1.71 5.62
CA ALA A 89 17.52 -0.47 6.20
C ALA A 89 16.13 -0.07 5.65
N THR A 90 15.71 -0.65 4.52
CA THR A 90 14.43 -0.33 3.85
C THR A 90 13.50 -1.55 3.79
N ARG A 91 13.80 -2.55 4.62
CA ARG A 91 13.06 -3.81 4.78
C ARG A 91 12.77 -4.02 6.27
N PRO A 92 11.70 -4.74 6.64
CA PRO A 92 10.68 -5.37 5.78
C PRO A 92 9.77 -4.34 5.07
N ARG A 93 8.89 -4.84 4.19
CA ARG A 93 7.78 -4.05 3.63
C ARG A 93 6.65 -3.95 4.65
N SER A 94 5.90 -2.86 4.54
CA SER A 94 4.69 -2.60 5.31
C SER A 94 3.58 -2.19 4.35
N LEU A 95 2.42 -2.82 4.50
CA LEU A 95 1.17 -2.40 3.85
C LEU A 95 0.24 -1.90 4.96
N GLY A 96 -0.08 -0.61 4.91
CA GLY A 96 -1.00 0.06 5.82
C GLY A 96 -2.45 -0.13 5.40
N VAL A 97 -3.32 -0.43 6.36
CA VAL A 97 -4.77 -0.50 6.21
C VAL A 97 -5.36 0.44 7.25
N CYS A 98 -6.00 1.52 6.81
CA CYS A 98 -6.52 2.57 7.68
C CYS A 98 -7.99 2.83 7.35
N GLU A 99 -8.85 2.76 8.34
CA GLU A 99 -10.27 3.07 8.21
C GLU A 99 -10.56 4.47 8.72
N THR A 100 -11.32 5.23 7.92
CA THR A 100 -11.78 6.58 8.24
C THR A 100 -13.18 6.78 7.66
N ASP A 101 -14.16 7.22 8.45
CA ASP A 101 -15.49 7.66 7.97
C ASP A 101 -16.09 6.81 6.82
N ASN A 102 -16.32 5.51 7.08
CA ASN A 102 -16.86 4.52 6.13
C ASN A 102 -15.98 4.24 4.88
N ARG A 103 -14.72 4.65 4.92
CA ARG A 103 -13.71 4.42 3.88
C ARG A 103 -12.54 3.66 4.44
N VAL A 104 -11.85 2.96 3.56
CA VAL A 104 -10.58 2.31 3.84
C VAL A 104 -9.51 2.80 2.88
N THR A 105 -8.38 3.21 3.44
CA THR A 105 -7.16 3.56 2.72
C THR A 105 -6.14 2.44 2.85
N LEU A 106 -5.66 1.94 1.72
CA LEU A 106 -4.57 0.99 1.62
C LEU A 106 -3.36 1.71 1.07
N SER A 107 -2.23 1.65 1.78
CA SER A 107 -1.02 2.36 1.36
C SER A 107 0.25 1.53 1.59
N PHE A 108 1.26 1.73 0.76
CA PHE A 108 2.57 1.15 0.95
C PHE A 108 3.65 2.00 0.28
N MET A 109 4.85 1.94 0.85
CA MET A 109 6.05 2.49 0.22
C MET A 109 6.49 1.58 -0.92
N GLU A 110 6.61 2.12 -2.12
CA GLU A 110 7.07 1.37 -3.28
C GLU A 110 8.49 0.83 -3.04
N ALA A 111 8.70 -0.42 -3.44
CA ALA A 111 10.01 -1.01 -3.52
C ALA A 111 10.75 -0.52 -4.77
N PRO A 112 12.09 -0.51 -4.75
CA PRO A 112 12.89 -0.31 -5.96
C PRO A 112 12.65 -1.37 -7.05
N MET A 113 11.95 -2.46 -6.72
CA MET A 113 11.72 -3.59 -7.60
C MET A 113 10.27 -3.59 -8.12
N PRO A 114 10.04 -3.35 -9.44
CA PRO A 114 8.70 -3.21 -9.99
C PRO A 114 7.77 -4.40 -9.76
N VAL A 115 8.30 -5.63 -9.77
CA VAL A 115 7.48 -6.84 -9.54
C VAL A 115 6.90 -6.88 -8.12
N ALA A 116 7.61 -6.34 -7.11
CA ALA A 116 7.08 -6.25 -5.76
C ALA A 116 5.91 -5.26 -5.69
N ASN A 117 6.02 -4.13 -6.40
CA ASN A 117 4.98 -3.11 -6.45
C ASN A 117 3.74 -3.66 -7.16
N ALA A 118 3.91 -4.29 -8.32
CA ALA A 118 2.82 -4.90 -9.08
C ALA A 118 2.03 -5.94 -8.25
N LEU A 119 2.71 -6.74 -7.43
CA LEU A 119 2.05 -7.69 -6.54
C LEU A 119 1.23 -7.01 -5.43
N MET A 120 1.81 -6.01 -4.75
CA MET A 120 1.11 -5.26 -3.71
C MET A 120 -0.08 -4.47 -4.29
N GLU A 121 0.08 -3.85 -5.46
CA GLU A 121 -1.02 -3.23 -6.20
C GLU A 121 -2.10 -4.23 -6.58
N GLN A 122 -1.71 -5.41 -7.07
CA GLN A 122 -2.68 -6.47 -7.41
C GLN A 122 -3.48 -6.91 -6.18
N TRP A 123 -2.83 -7.13 -5.03
CA TRP A 123 -3.52 -7.54 -3.80
C TRP A 123 -4.44 -6.46 -3.23
N THR A 124 -4.06 -5.19 -3.36
CA THR A 124 -4.93 -4.07 -2.92
C THR A 124 -6.10 -3.87 -3.88
N ARG A 125 -5.88 -3.90 -5.19
CA ARG A 125 -6.93 -3.71 -6.20
C ARG A 125 -7.90 -4.88 -6.29
N SER A 126 -7.51 -6.10 -5.91
CA SER A 126 -8.41 -7.25 -5.93
C SER A 126 -9.58 -7.12 -4.95
N LEU A 127 -9.47 -6.24 -3.94
CA LEU A 127 -10.53 -5.89 -3.00
C LEU A 127 -11.66 -5.05 -3.62
N LEU A 128 -11.42 -4.38 -4.77
CA LEU A 128 -12.46 -3.61 -5.46
C LEU A 128 -13.53 -4.54 -6.03
N SER A 129 -14.79 -4.16 -5.83
CA SER A 129 -15.97 -4.84 -6.39
C SER A 129 -16.07 -4.67 -7.91
N ASP A 130 -16.62 -5.69 -8.58
CA ASP A 130 -16.69 -5.74 -10.06
C ASP A 130 -17.59 -4.65 -10.66
N LYS A 131 -18.46 -4.03 -9.84
CA LYS A 131 -19.35 -2.92 -10.26
C LYS A 131 -18.59 -1.64 -10.65
N HIS A 132 -17.31 -1.50 -10.27
CA HIS A 132 -16.54 -0.27 -10.43
C HIS A 132 -15.19 -0.45 -11.16
N GLN A 133 -14.84 -1.66 -11.64
CA GLN A 133 -13.64 -1.84 -12.48
C GLN A 133 -13.81 -1.25 -13.90
N SER A 134 -15.04 -1.00 -14.35
CA SER A 134 -15.37 -0.51 -15.69
C SER A 134 -15.14 0.99 -15.91
N SER A 135 -14.91 1.78 -14.85
CA SER A 135 -14.73 3.24 -14.95
C SER A 135 -13.27 3.70 -15.05
N GLN A 136 -12.28 2.81 -14.86
CA GLN A 136 -10.84 3.18 -14.87
C GLN A 136 -10.07 2.80 -16.16
N HIS A 137 -10.75 2.28 -17.18
CA HIS A 137 -10.14 1.96 -18.49
C HIS A 137 -10.52 2.91 -19.64
N ALA A 138 -11.13 4.06 -19.34
CA ALA A 138 -11.28 5.12 -20.32
C ALA A 138 -9.97 5.93 -20.44
N THR A 139 -9.03 5.44 -21.24
CA THR A 139 -7.87 6.22 -21.69
C THR A 139 -8.36 7.47 -22.44
N PRO A 140 -7.90 8.69 -22.12
CA PRO A 140 -8.14 9.83 -23.00
C PRO A 140 -7.26 9.66 -24.24
N GLN A 141 -7.90 9.38 -25.37
CA GLN A 141 -7.25 9.47 -26.67
C GLN A 141 -6.79 10.91 -26.88
N GLY A 142 -5.51 11.05 -27.22
CA GLY A 142 -4.78 12.30 -27.22
C GLY A 142 -5.39 13.39 -28.10
N HIS A 143 -5.31 14.62 -27.59
CA HIS A 143 -5.39 15.81 -28.43
C HIS A 143 -4.10 15.90 -29.26
N GLN A 144 -4.25 15.75 -30.57
CA GLN A 144 -3.27 16.25 -31.54
C GLN A 144 -3.30 17.78 -31.48
N GLU A 145 -2.20 18.39 -31.06
CA GLU A 145 -1.97 19.82 -31.25
C GLU A 145 -1.61 20.07 -32.72
N ASP A 146 -2.47 20.81 -33.41
CA ASP A 146 -2.20 21.41 -34.72
C ASP A 146 -1.09 22.47 -34.56
N VAL A 147 0.12 22.13 -35.00
CA VAL A 147 1.22 23.09 -35.18
C VAL A 147 1.01 23.81 -36.51
N GLN A 148 0.35 24.96 -36.47
CA GLN A 148 0.21 25.84 -37.63
C GLN A 148 1.46 26.73 -37.76
N LEU A 149 2.44 26.28 -38.54
CA LEU A 149 3.58 27.08 -39.00
C LEU A 149 3.09 28.25 -39.86
N HIS A 150 3.30 29.48 -39.41
CA HIS A 150 3.24 30.67 -40.25
C HIS A 150 4.65 30.99 -40.75
N SER A 151 4.83 31.00 -42.07
CA SER A 151 5.90 31.68 -42.81
C SER A 151 5.34 32.08 -44.17
#